data_AF-A0A8T5SEC2-F1
#
_entry.id   AF-A0A8T5SEC2-F1
#
_cell.length_a   1.000
_cell.length_b   1.000
_cell.length_c   1.000
_cell.angle_alpha   90.00
_cell.angle_beta   90.00
_cell.angle_gamma   90.00
#
_symmetry.space_group_name_H-M   'P 1'
#
loop_
_entity.id
_entity.type
_entity.pdbx_description
1 polymer ?
#
loop_
_entity_poly.entity_id
_entity_poly.type
_entity_poly.pdbx_seq_one_letter_code
_entity_poly.pdbx_strand_id
1 'polypeptide(L)'
;MSPFTKDDVVQQAFKIYKQGETMEKSIWRLAELCVTINKNVKNGYDIKPLETDNLVLLIREDVNGELLKPPENEIKEVAEIIYNENPSKSELDWFISEKILLLNEIKEIISNNRKHH
;
A
#
# COMPACT_ATOMS: atom_id res chain seq x y z
N MET A 1 12.97 11.01 -9.94
CA MET A 1 12.02 9.88 -10.07
C MET A 1 10.65 10.51 -10.32
N SER A 2 9.91 10.05 -11.32
CA SER A 2 8.57 10.59 -11.60
C SER A 2 7.54 9.75 -10.85
N PRO A 3 6.53 10.35 -10.21
CA PRO A 3 5.48 9.60 -9.53
C PRO A 3 4.69 8.72 -10.52
N PHE A 4 4.17 7.58 -10.04
CA PHE A 4 3.31 6.70 -10.84
C PHE A 4 2.07 7.45 -11.37
N THR A 5 1.61 7.04 -12.54
CA THR A 5 0.47 7.66 -13.23
C THR A 5 -0.81 6.84 -13.03
N LYS A 6 -1.96 7.43 -13.38
CA LYS A 6 -3.24 6.70 -13.41
C LYS A 6 -3.20 5.50 -14.37
N ASP A 7 -2.46 5.61 -15.47
CA ASP A 7 -2.33 4.51 -16.43
C ASP A 7 -1.56 3.33 -15.82
N ASP A 8 -0.56 3.60 -14.99
CA ASP A 8 0.16 2.57 -14.23
C ASP A 8 -0.77 1.84 -13.26
N VAL A 9 -1.63 2.58 -12.57
CA VAL A 9 -2.67 2.02 -11.68
C VAL A 9 -3.63 1.13 -12.47
N VAL A 10 -4.13 1.60 -13.60
CA VAL A 10 -5.04 0.82 -14.48
C VAL A 10 -4.39 -0.48 -14.94
N GLN A 11 -3.13 -0.42 -15.40
CA GLN A 11 -2.41 -1.61 -15.85
C GLN A 11 -2.19 -2.60 -14.70
N GLN A 12 -1.88 -2.11 -13.51
CA GLN A 12 -1.68 -2.94 -12.34
C GLN A 12 -2.99 -3.56 -11.84
N ALA A 13 -4.09 -2.80 -11.85
CA ALA A 13 -5.42 -3.26 -11.46
C ALA A 13 -5.89 -4.38 -12.38
N PHE A 14 -5.66 -4.23 -13.68
CA PHE A 14 -5.97 -5.28 -14.63
C PHE A 14 -5.17 -6.57 -14.39
N LYS A 15 -3.91 -6.46 -13.96
CA LYS A 15 -3.10 -7.64 -13.57
C LYS A 15 -3.67 -8.32 -12.33
N ILE A 16 -4.09 -7.57 -11.32
CA ILE A 16 -4.68 -8.11 -10.09
C ILE A 16 -6.03 -8.77 -10.38
N TYR A 17 -6.90 -8.10 -11.15
CA TYR A 17 -8.18 -8.66 -11.58
C TYR A 17 -8.00 -10.05 -12.22
N LYS A 18 -7.01 -10.19 -13.11
CA LYS A 18 -6.68 -11.46 -13.78
C LYS A 18 -6.21 -12.57 -12.84
N GLN A 19 -5.74 -12.25 -11.63
CA GLN A 19 -5.34 -13.24 -10.64
C GLN A 19 -6.56 -13.94 -10.01
N GLY A 20 -7.76 -13.37 -10.14
CA GLY A 20 -9.00 -14.01 -9.67
C GLY A 20 -9.04 -14.23 -8.17
N GLU A 21 -8.39 -13.36 -7.39
CA GLU A 21 -8.42 -13.45 -5.93
C GLU A 21 -9.85 -13.30 -5.39
N THR A 22 -10.14 -14.04 -4.30
CA THR A 22 -11.41 -13.90 -3.60
C THR A 22 -11.52 -12.54 -2.93
N MET A 23 -12.75 -12.10 -2.69
CA MET A 23 -13.03 -10.84 -2.00
C MET A 23 -12.27 -10.73 -0.68
N GLU A 24 -12.36 -11.77 0.16
CA GLU A 24 -11.68 -11.85 1.45
C GLU A 24 -10.17 -11.70 1.34
N LYS A 25 -9.54 -12.41 0.37
CA LYS A 25 -8.10 -12.30 0.16
C LYS A 25 -7.68 -10.90 -0.27
N SER A 26 -8.48 -10.25 -1.11
CA SER A 26 -8.19 -8.89 -1.56
C SER A 26 -8.37 -7.86 -0.44
N ILE A 27 -9.36 -8.04 0.44
CA ILE A 27 -9.52 -7.21 1.64
C ILE A 27 -8.28 -7.33 2.54
N TRP A 28 -7.86 -8.56 2.84
CA TRP A 28 -6.66 -8.83 3.65
C TRP A 28 -5.39 -8.23 3.02
N ARG A 29 -5.24 -8.41 1.70
CA ARG A 29 -4.11 -7.86 0.95
C ARG A 29 -4.08 -6.33 0.98
N LEU A 30 -5.21 -5.67 0.81
CA LEU A 30 -5.30 -4.21 0.90
C LEU A 30 -4.93 -3.72 2.31
N ALA A 31 -5.44 -4.40 3.34
CA ALA A 31 -5.13 -4.08 4.73
C ALA A 31 -3.62 -4.22 5.02
N GLU A 32 -3.01 -5.34 4.62
CA GLU A 32 -1.58 -5.59 4.82
C GLU A 32 -0.73 -4.49 4.15
N LEU A 33 -1.08 -4.09 2.92
CA LEU A 33 -0.39 -3.02 2.22
C LEU A 33 -0.50 -1.68 2.97
N CYS A 34 -1.69 -1.32 3.45
CA CYS A 34 -1.90 -0.07 4.17
C CYS A 34 -1.09 -0.02 5.48
N VAL A 35 -1.14 -1.08 6.30
CA VAL A 35 -0.38 -1.13 7.56
C VAL A 35 1.12 -1.12 7.29
N THR A 36 1.57 -1.84 6.25
CA THR A 36 2.99 -1.82 5.83
C THR A 36 3.44 -0.42 5.49
N ILE A 37 2.69 0.31 4.65
CA ILE A 37 3.06 1.66 4.23
C ILE A 37 3.09 2.60 5.44
N ASN A 38 2.01 2.59 6.25
CA ASN A 38 1.88 3.43 7.43
C ASN A 38 3.03 3.26 8.42
N LYS A 39 3.51 2.04 8.68
CA LYS A 39 4.64 1.82 9.59
C LYS A 39 5.98 2.39 9.10
N ASN A 40 6.13 2.61 7.80
CA ASN A 40 7.42 2.95 7.18
C ASN A 40 7.53 4.44 6.76
N VAL A 41 6.52 5.26 7.06
CA VAL A 41 6.49 6.71 6.77
C VAL A 41 6.40 7.53 8.06
N LYS A 42 7.02 8.73 8.13
CA LYS A 42 7.07 9.56 9.36
C LYS A 42 5.70 10.02 9.87
N ASN A 43 4.69 10.13 9.01
CA ASN A 43 3.31 10.50 9.35
C ASN A 43 2.34 9.33 9.11
N GLY A 44 2.68 8.15 9.63
CA GLY A 44 2.05 6.85 9.39
C GLY A 44 0.59 6.64 9.79
N TYR A 45 -0.22 7.69 9.83
CA TYR A 45 -1.65 7.62 10.16
C TYR A 45 -2.57 8.19 9.08
N ASP A 46 -2.04 8.75 7.99
CA ASP A 46 -2.85 9.41 6.94
C ASP A 46 -3.20 8.51 5.74
N ILE A 47 -2.51 7.39 5.53
CA ILE A 47 -2.83 6.48 4.40
C ILE A 47 -4.10 5.71 4.76
N LYS A 48 -5.23 6.13 4.21
CA LYS A 48 -6.50 5.40 4.39
C LYS A 48 -6.66 4.32 3.31
N PRO A 49 -7.33 3.20 3.63
CA PRO A 49 -7.48 2.08 2.70
C PRO A 49 -8.18 2.42 1.38
N LEU A 50 -9.20 3.30 1.44
CA LEU A 50 -10.05 3.67 0.29
C LEU A 50 -9.82 5.11 -0.19
N GLU A 51 -8.63 5.67 0.06
CA GLU A 51 -8.28 7.03 -0.40
C GLU A 51 -7.04 7.00 -1.30
N THR A 52 -7.01 7.91 -2.27
CA THR A 52 -5.85 8.19 -3.11
C THR A 52 -4.92 9.15 -2.38
N ASP A 53 -3.73 8.68 -1.99
CA ASP A 53 -2.78 9.47 -1.21
C ASP A 53 -1.80 10.23 -2.11
N ASN A 54 -1.61 11.54 -1.85
CA ASN A 54 -0.59 12.35 -2.51
C ASN A 54 0.75 12.23 -1.77
N LEU A 55 1.81 11.91 -2.51
CA LEU A 55 3.13 11.63 -1.96
C LEU A 55 3.86 12.89 -1.46
N VAL A 56 3.63 13.28 -0.22
CA VAL A 56 4.55 14.17 0.54
C VAL A 56 4.91 13.46 1.85
N LEU A 57 5.71 12.40 1.79
CA LEU A 57 6.07 11.63 2.98
C LEU A 57 7.58 11.42 3.11
N LEU A 58 8.12 11.96 4.20
CA LEU A 58 9.47 11.73 4.71
C LEU A 58 9.53 10.30 5.27
N ILE A 59 10.48 9.50 4.78
CA ILE A 59 10.72 8.15 5.29
C ILE A 59 11.17 8.22 6.75
N ARG A 60 10.71 7.27 7.56
CA ARG A 60 11.12 7.13 8.96
C ARG A 60 12.64 6.92 9.05
N GLU A 61 13.32 7.71 9.87
CA GLU A 61 14.79 7.70 9.99
C GLU A 61 15.33 6.40 10.62
N ASP A 62 14.48 5.66 11.32
CA ASP A 62 14.78 4.35 11.94
C ASP A 62 14.56 3.16 10.99
N VAL A 63 14.12 3.39 9.75
CA VAL A 63 14.02 2.35 8.72
C VAL A 63 15.42 2.10 8.15
N ASN A 64 16.12 1.13 8.74
CA ASN A 64 17.47 0.69 8.35
C ASN A 64 17.49 -0.13 7.04
N GLY A 65 16.92 0.41 5.96
CA GLY A 65 17.01 -0.21 4.64
C GLY A 65 16.05 -1.39 4.39
N GLU A 66 15.26 -1.80 5.38
CA GLU A 66 14.30 -2.90 5.29
C GLU A 66 12.94 -2.49 5.83
N LEU A 67 11.86 -2.84 5.12
CA LEU A 67 10.50 -2.52 5.53
C LEU A 67 10.13 -3.27 6.81
N LEU A 68 9.56 -2.56 7.77
CA LEU A 68 8.95 -3.18 8.94
C LEU A 68 7.71 -3.98 8.52
N LYS A 69 7.69 -5.27 8.87
CA LYS A 69 6.53 -6.14 8.61
C LYS A 69 5.39 -5.79 9.58
N PRO A 70 4.15 -5.63 9.10
CA PRO A 70 3.00 -5.39 9.97
C PRO A 70 2.67 -6.64 10.81
N PRO A 71 2.27 -6.49 12.09
CA PRO A 71 1.75 -7.58 12.88
C PRO A 71 0.30 -7.90 12.47
N GLU A 72 -0.07 -9.17 12.55
CA GLU A 72 -1.35 -9.67 12.03
C GLU A 72 -2.59 -9.03 12.66
N ASN A 73 -2.51 -8.65 13.95
CA ASN A 73 -3.62 -7.99 14.64
C ASN A 73 -3.95 -6.62 14.04
N GLU A 74 -2.95 -5.81 13.67
CA GLU A 74 -3.16 -4.51 13.03
C GLU A 74 -3.73 -4.69 11.62
N ILE A 75 -3.28 -5.70 10.89
CA ILE A 75 -3.84 -6.05 9.57
C ILE A 75 -5.31 -6.42 9.70
N LYS A 76 -5.65 -7.22 10.72
CA LYS A 76 -7.02 -7.64 10.99
C LYS A 76 -7.94 -6.47 11.29
N GLU A 77 -7.50 -5.52 12.14
CA GLU A 77 -8.27 -4.32 12.45
C GLU A 77 -8.60 -3.50 11.19
N VAL A 78 -7.62 -3.31 10.30
CA VAL A 78 -7.83 -2.60 9.02
C VAL A 78 -8.70 -3.41 8.06
N ALA A 79 -8.54 -4.75 8.02
CA ALA A 79 -9.36 -5.62 7.19
C ALA A 79 -10.84 -5.59 7.61
N GLU A 80 -11.12 -5.52 8.92
CA GLU A 80 -12.48 -5.38 9.46
C GLU A 80 -13.11 -4.05 9.05
N ILE A 81 -12.36 -2.95 9.04
CA ILE A 81 -12.84 -1.65 8.54
C ILE A 81 -13.23 -1.75 7.07
N ILE A 82 -12.33 -2.26 6.22
CA ILE A 82 -12.59 -2.40 4.77
C ILE A 82 -13.79 -3.32 4.53
N TYR A 83 -13.89 -4.42 5.28
CA TYR A 83 -15.03 -5.34 5.17
C TYR A 83 -16.35 -4.64 5.49
N ASN A 84 -16.40 -3.84 6.55
CA ASN A 84 -17.60 -3.11 6.97
C ASN A 84 -18.00 -1.99 5.99
N GLU A 85 -17.03 -1.39 5.29
CA GLU A 85 -17.27 -0.42 4.22
C GLU A 85 -17.81 -1.09 2.94
N ASN A 86 -17.67 -2.41 2.83
CA ASN A 86 -18.22 -3.25 1.76
C ASN A 86 -17.95 -2.71 0.34
N PRO A 87 -16.68 -2.46 -0.03
CA PRO A 87 -16.32 -1.98 -1.36
C PRO A 87 -16.64 -3.04 -2.42
N SER A 88 -16.74 -2.63 -3.68
CA SER A 88 -16.79 -3.59 -4.78
C SER A 88 -15.42 -4.22 -5.04
N LYS A 89 -15.41 -5.36 -5.74
CA LYS A 89 -14.17 -6.05 -6.13
C LYS A 89 -13.27 -5.17 -7.00
N SER A 90 -13.86 -4.41 -7.93
CA SER A 90 -13.11 -3.50 -8.81
C SER A 90 -12.46 -2.35 -8.03
N GLU A 91 -13.13 -1.84 -7.00
CA GLU A 91 -12.56 -0.82 -6.11
C GLU A 91 -11.39 -1.38 -5.30
N LEU A 92 -11.51 -2.60 -4.78
CA LEU A 92 -10.38 -3.27 -4.11
C LEU A 92 -9.19 -3.43 -5.05
N ASP A 93 -9.41 -3.90 -6.27
CA ASP A 93 -8.33 -4.10 -7.26
C ASP A 93 -7.64 -2.77 -7.60
N TRP A 94 -8.40 -1.67 -7.67
CA TRP A 94 -7.88 -0.32 -7.84
C TRP A 94 -7.00 0.09 -6.66
N PHE A 95 -7.52 0.05 -5.43
CA PHE A 95 -6.77 0.51 -4.26
C PHE A 95 -5.54 -0.36 -3.97
N ILE A 96 -5.63 -1.68 -4.16
CA ILE A 96 -4.47 -2.58 -4.06
C ILE A 96 -3.39 -2.15 -5.04
N SER A 97 -3.78 -1.76 -6.26
CA SER A 97 -2.83 -1.30 -7.28
C SER A 97 -2.10 -0.04 -6.86
N GLU A 98 -2.85 0.97 -6.39
CA GLU A 98 -2.28 2.22 -5.88
C GLU A 98 -1.31 1.95 -4.74
N LYS A 99 -1.71 1.15 -3.74
CA LYS A 99 -0.83 0.85 -2.59
C LYS A 99 0.42 0.05 -2.99
N ILE A 100 0.33 -0.85 -3.98
CA ILE A 100 1.51 -1.58 -4.50
C ILE A 100 2.50 -0.61 -5.15
N LEU A 101 2.02 0.28 -6.02
CA LEU A 101 2.87 1.23 -6.72
C LEU A 101 3.53 2.18 -5.73
N LEU A 102 2.74 2.70 -4.78
CA LEU A 102 3.23 3.51 -3.66
C LEU A 102 4.31 2.79 -2.84
N LEU A 103 4.08 1.53 -2.45
CA LEU A 103 5.05 0.76 -1.69
C LEU A 103 6.34 0.53 -2.48
N ASN A 104 6.26 0.36 -3.81
CA ASN A 104 7.44 0.23 -4.65
C ASN A 104 8.26 1.51 -4.69
N GLU A 105 7.63 2.68 -4.83
CA GLU A 105 8.32 3.97 -4.74
C GLU A 105 9.04 4.13 -3.39
N ILE A 106 8.37 3.78 -2.29
CA ILE A 106 8.98 3.81 -0.95
C ILE A 106 10.21 2.89 -0.89
N LYS A 107 10.10 1.66 -1.37
CA LYS A 107 11.24 0.71 -1.42
C LYS A 107 12.41 1.25 -2.23
N GLU A 108 12.14 1.90 -3.37
CA GLU A 108 13.19 2.49 -4.20
C GLU A 108 13.89 3.66 -3.50
N ILE A 109 13.14 4.53 -2.83
CA ILE A 109 13.72 5.64 -2.05
C ILE A 109 14.59 5.11 -0.91
N ILE A 110 14.12 4.11 -0.15
CA ILE A 110 14.89 3.44 0.90
C ILE A 110 16.20 2.87 0.35
N SER A 111 16.12 2.14 -0.78
CA SER A 111 17.27 1.54 -1.45
C SER A 111 18.28 2.58 -1.94
N ASN A 112 17.81 3.70 -2.48
CA ASN A 112 18.69 4.78 -2.95
C ASN A 112 19.37 5.51 -1.78
N ASN A 113 18.68 5.74 -0.67
CA ASN A 113 19.29 6.31 0.53
C ASN A 113 20.41 5.42 1.09
N ARG A 114 20.24 4.08 1.01
CA ARG A 114 21.29 3.13 1.42
C ARG A 114 22.54 3.17 0.53
N LYS A 115 22.43 3.57 -0.74
CA LYS A 115 23.59 3.66 -1.66
C LYS A 115 24.38 4.96 -1.51
N HIS A 116 23.81 5.97 -0.87
CA HIS A 116 24.42 7.29 -0.68
C HIS A 116 25.00 7.49 0.74
N HIS A 117 24.86 6.50 1.61
CA HIS A 117 25.54 6.38 2.90
C HIS A 117 26.61 5.28 2.86
#